data_AF-A0A932EZB4-F1
#
_entry.id   AF-A0A932EZB4-F1
#
_cell.length_a   1.000
_cell.length_b   1.000
_cell.length_c   1.000
_cell.angle_alpha   90.00
_cell.angle_beta   90.00
_cell.angle_gamma   90.00
#
_symmetry.space_group_name_H-M   'P 1'
#
loop_
_entity.id
_entity.type
_entity.pdbx_description
1 polymer ?
#
loop_
_entity_poly.entity_id
_entity_poly.type
_entity_poly.pdbx_seq_one_letter_code
_entity_poly.pdbx_strand_id
1 'polypeptide(L)'
;MAELGAIDEDVPFDWGGAGAVARELRVSAGELDQQRAPRRVAGGEARLDWRGRFGDEFDARLRIGDGDAGELAGAMRTAAALLDELARLAREEQARREAARRWVRAYRENEANESGWNKLSDWAFGEDFEPPPAPPPPVEPRLVSAPAPVPAARAVNGAG
;
A
#
# COMPACT_ATOMS: atom_id res chain seq x y z
N MET A 1 -13.43 -14.26 30.10
CA MET A 1 -12.35 -14.62 29.16
C MET A 1 -11.84 -13.32 28.56
N ALA A 2 -10.70 -12.81 29.02
CA ALA A 2 -10.10 -11.65 28.37
C ALA A 2 -9.68 -12.08 26.95
N GLU A 3 -10.36 -11.55 25.95
CA GLU A 3 -10.04 -11.82 24.53
C GLU A 3 -8.64 -11.29 24.24
N LEU A 4 -7.65 -12.19 24.31
CA LEU A 4 -6.31 -11.99 23.75
C LEU A 4 -6.31 -12.09 22.21
N GLY A 5 -7.51 -12.09 21.59
CA GLY A 5 -7.75 -12.42 20.19
C GLY A 5 -7.01 -11.56 19.16
N ALA A 6 -6.39 -10.44 19.56
CA ALA A 6 -5.56 -9.62 18.68
C ALA A 6 -4.04 -9.93 18.74
N ILE A 7 -3.55 -10.59 19.80
CA ILE A 7 -2.11 -10.84 20.01
C ILE A 7 -1.73 -12.28 19.66
N ASP A 8 -2.64 -13.23 19.86
CA ASP A 8 -2.35 -14.65 19.62
C ASP A 8 -2.30 -15.02 18.13
N GLU A 9 -2.94 -14.22 17.28
CA GLU A 9 -2.97 -14.45 15.84
C GLU A 9 -1.89 -13.64 15.10
N ASP A 10 -1.40 -14.19 14.00
CA ASP A 10 -0.53 -13.46 13.08
C ASP A 10 -1.31 -12.36 12.34
N VAL A 11 -0.60 -11.36 11.84
CA VAL A 11 -1.22 -10.30 11.05
C VAL A 11 -1.79 -10.92 9.77
N PRO A 12 -3.10 -10.76 9.48
CA PRO A 12 -3.73 -11.33 8.29
C PRO A 12 -3.35 -10.51 7.05
N PHE A 13 -2.10 -10.65 6.59
CA PHE A 13 -1.56 -9.93 5.45
C PHE A 13 -0.86 -10.89 4.49
N ASP A 14 -1.18 -10.79 3.20
CA ASP A 14 -0.50 -11.56 2.17
C ASP A 14 0.70 -10.77 1.61
N TRP A 15 1.88 -10.97 2.20
CA TRP A 15 3.12 -10.34 1.73
C TRP A 15 3.50 -10.78 0.31
N GLY A 16 3.19 -12.04 -0.05
CA GLY A 16 3.50 -12.60 -1.36
C GLY A 16 2.63 -11.95 -2.44
N GLY A 17 1.33 -11.92 -2.21
CA GLY A 17 0.35 -11.26 -3.07
C GLY A 17 0.61 -9.76 -3.21
N ALA A 18 0.85 -9.04 -2.12
CA ALA A 18 1.18 -7.62 -2.15
C ALA A 18 2.44 -7.34 -2.99
N GLY A 19 3.50 -8.14 -2.79
CA GLY A 19 4.73 -8.03 -3.58
C GLY A 19 4.54 -8.38 -5.06
N ALA A 20 3.69 -9.36 -5.37
CA ALA A 20 3.37 -9.73 -6.75
C ALA A 20 2.63 -8.60 -7.49
N VAL A 21 1.62 -7.99 -6.86
CA VAL A 21 0.87 -6.86 -7.42
C VAL A 21 1.77 -5.64 -7.58
N ALA A 22 2.56 -5.30 -6.57
CA ALA A 22 3.49 -4.17 -6.64
C ALA A 22 4.53 -4.34 -7.75
N ARG A 23 5.05 -5.56 -7.95
CA ARG A 23 5.94 -5.88 -9.08
C ARG A 23 5.24 -5.64 -10.41
N GLU A 24 4.01 -6.14 -10.55
CA GLU A 24 3.34 -6.08 -11.84
C GLU A 24 2.91 -4.67 -12.23
N LEU A 25 2.47 -3.85 -11.27
CA LEU A 25 2.25 -2.43 -11.48
C LEU A 25 3.49 -1.72 -12.05
N ARG A 26 4.69 -2.06 -11.56
CA ARG A 26 5.95 -1.48 -12.05
C ARG A 26 6.30 -1.96 -13.46
N VAL A 27 6.06 -3.24 -13.75
CA VAL A 27 6.24 -3.81 -15.10
C VAL A 27 5.32 -3.11 -16.08
N SER A 28 4.01 -3.06 -15.80
CA SER A 28 3.03 -2.39 -16.67
C SER A 28 3.33 -0.89 -16.86
N ALA A 29 3.77 -0.20 -15.80
CA ALA A 29 4.22 1.19 -15.92
C ALA A 29 5.43 1.35 -16.85
N GLY A 30 6.37 0.40 -16.80
CA GLY A 30 7.52 0.34 -17.70
C GLY A 30 7.12 0.11 -19.16
N GLU A 31 6.19 -0.81 -19.41
CA GLU A 31 5.67 -1.10 -20.75
C GLU A 31 4.97 0.13 -21.35
N LEU A 32 4.17 0.85 -20.57
CA LEU A 32 3.56 2.11 -21.00
C LEU A 32 4.60 3.13 -21.43
N ASP A 33 5.63 3.35 -20.62
CA ASP A 33 6.69 4.31 -20.94
C ASP A 33 7.51 3.88 -22.18
N GLN A 34 7.75 2.58 -22.36
CA GLN A 34 8.40 2.04 -23.55
C GLN A 34 7.58 2.29 -24.82
N GLN A 35 6.25 2.27 -24.75
CA GLN A 35 5.38 2.55 -25.91
C GLN A 35 5.29 4.04 -26.26
N ARG A 36 5.57 4.95 -25.33
CA ARG A 36 5.44 6.40 -25.56
C ARG A 36 6.43 6.93 -26.59
N ALA A 37 7.69 6.53 -26.54
CA ALA A 37 8.69 7.01 -27.49
C ALA A 37 8.40 6.59 -28.95
N PRO A 38 8.10 5.31 -29.26
CA PRO A 38 7.68 4.89 -30.60
C PRO A 38 6.44 5.63 -31.10
N ARG A 39 5.43 5.84 -30.23
CA ARG A 39 4.22 6.58 -30.59
C ARG A 39 4.51 8.05 -30.95
N ARG A 40 5.43 8.70 -30.23
CA ARG A 40 5.87 10.07 -30.57
C ARG A 40 6.59 10.13 -31.91
N VAL A 41 7.44 9.15 -32.21
CA VAL A 41 8.14 9.07 -33.52
C VAL A 41 7.13 8.86 -34.66
N ALA A 42 6.28 7.84 -34.56
CA ALA A 42 5.25 7.56 -35.57
C ALA A 42 4.29 8.75 -35.74
N GLY A 43 3.94 9.43 -34.65
CA GLY A 43 3.16 10.66 -34.68
C GLY A 43 3.86 11.80 -35.41
N GLY A 44 5.17 11.97 -35.19
CA GLY A 44 5.98 12.95 -35.91
C GLY A 44 6.02 12.69 -37.42
N GLU A 45 6.16 11.44 -37.83
CA GLU A 45 6.13 11.04 -39.25
C GLU A 45 4.77 11.31 -39.89
N ALA A 46 3.66 10.89 -39.25
CA ALA A 46 2.31 11.11 -39.76
C ALA A 46 1.95 12.61 -39.93
N ARG A 47 2.54 13.48 -39.09
CA ARG A 47 2.35 14.94 -39.18
C ARG A 47 2.93 15.57 -40.45
N LEU A 48 3.84 14.89 -41.14
CA LEU A 48 4.36 15.37 -42.43
C LEU A 48 3.25 15.39 -43.50
N ASP A 49 2.33 14.42 -43.43
CA ASP A 49 1.26 14.21 -44.40
C ASP A 49 -0.07 14.87 -43.96
N TRP A 50 -0.32 14.98 -42.65
CA TRP A 50 -1.58 15.49 -42.12
C TRP A 50 -1.46 16.98 -41.76
N ARG A 51 -2.02 17.85 -42.60
CA ARG A 51 -1.99 19.32 -42.43
C ARG A 51 -3.38 19.92 -42.22
N GLY A 52 -3.41 21.16 -41.73
CA GLY A 52 -4.66 21.89 -41.45
C GLY A 52 -5.40 21.31 -40.24
N ARG A 53 -6.71 21.52 -40.17
CA ARG A 53 -7.54 21.15 -39.00
C ARG A 53 -7.35 19.70 -38.51
N PHE A 54 -7.20 18.75 -39.43
CA PHE A 54 -7.00 17.34 -39.08
C PHE A 54 -5.60 17.07 -38.50
N GLY A 55 -4.58 17.81 -38.94
CA GLY A 55 -3.25 17.79 -38.34
C GLY A 55 -3.25 18.34 -36.92
N ASP A 56 -3.94 19.47 -36.70
CA ASP A 56 -4.09 20.08 -35.37
C ASP A 56 -4.82 19.14 -34.39
N GLU A 57 -5.89 18.48 -34.84
CA GLU A 57 -6.64 17.52 -34.05
C GLU A 57 -5.81 16.26 -33.74
N PHE A 58 -5.02 15.80 -34.71
CA PHE A 58 -4.09 14.69 -34.51
C PHE A 58 -3.02 15.02 -33.47
N ASP A 59 -2.41 16.20 -33.54
CA ASP A 59 -1.43 16.68 -32.55
C ASP A 59 -2.03 16.80 -31.14
N ALA A 60 -3.28 17.26 -31.04
CA ALA A 60 -3.99 17.32 -29.77
C ALA A 60 -4.19 15.91 -29.19
N ARG A 61 -4.66 14.96 -30.00
CA ARG A 61 -4.88 13.57 -29.56
C ARG A 61 -3.59 12.86 -29.19
N LEU A 62 -2.51 13.07 -29.95
CA LEU A 62 -1.19 12.52 -29.62
C LEU A 62 -0.68 13.03 -28.27
N ARG A 63 -0.79 14.34 -28.02
CA ARG A 63 -0.39 14.94 -26.73
C ARG A 63 -1.21 14.42 -25.57
N ILE A 64 -2.53 14.30 -25.75
CA ILE A 64 -3.43 13.73 -24.74
C ILE A 64 -3.04 12.27 -24.46
N GLY A 65 -2.87 11.45 -25.49
CA GLY A 65 -2.51 10.04 -25.32
C GLY A 65 -1.14 9.83 -24.67
N ASP A 66 -0.15 10.68 -24.96
CA ASP A 66 1.15 10.64 -24.30
C ASP A 66 1.07 11.08 -22.83
N GLY A 67 0.26 12.10 -22.53
CA GLY A 67 -0.03 12.56 -21.18
C GLY A 67 -0.71 11.48 -20.35
N ASP A 68 -1.84 10.95 -20.84
CA ASP A 68 -2.62 9.88 -20.19
C ASP A 68 -1.75 8.65 -19.90
N ALA A 69 -0.90 8.24 -20.85
CA ALA A 69 0.02 7.11 -20.65
C ALA A 69 1.03 7.39 -19.53
N GLY A 70 1.58 8.60 -19.47
CA GLY A 70 2.50 9.02 -18.41
C GLY A 70 1.84 9.12 -17.05
N GLU A 71 0.63 9.67 -16.98
CA GLU A 71 -0.16 9.76 -15.75
C GLU A 71 -0.52 8.38 -15.21
N LEU A 72 -0.97 7.47 -16.09
CA LEU A 72 -1.30 6.10 -15.72
C LEU A 72 -0.06 5.34 -15.21
N ALA A 73 1.08 5.45 -15.90
CA ALA A 73 2.33 4.85 -15.45
C ALA A 73 2.77 5.41 -14.07
N GLY A 74 2.60 6.72 -13.86
CA GLY A 74 2.85 7.35 -12.56
C GLY A 74 1.94 6.80 -11.46
N ALA A 75 0.64 6.70 -11.71
CA ALA A 75 -0.34 6.16 -10.77
C ALA A 75 -0.04 4.70 -10.39
N MET A 76 0.35 3.86 -11.37
CA MET A 76 0.77 2.48 -11.13
C MET A 76 1.98 2.41 -10.18
N ARG A 77 3.00 3.26 -10.37
CA ARG A 77 4.17 3.31 -9.48
C ARG A 77 3.80 3.76 -8.07
N THR A 78 2.93 4.75 -7.95
CA THR A 78 2.41 5.21 -6.65
C THR A 78 1.68 4.08 -5.94
N ALA A 79 0.79 3.37 -6.62
CA ALA A 79 0.09 2.21 -6.05
C ALA A 79 1.06 1.10 -5.61
N ALA A 80 2.11 0.82 -6.39
CA ALA A 80 3.14 -0.13 -5.99
C ALA A 80 3.89 0.30 -4.72
N ALA A 81 4.22 1.59 -4.58
CA ALA A 81 4.86 2.13 -3.38
C ALA A 81 3.95 2.05 -2.14
N LEU A 82 2.64 2.28 -2.32
CA LEU A 82 1.66 2.12 -1.24
C LEU A 82 1.57 0.67 -0.76
N LEU A 83 1.58 -0.30 -1.67
CA LEU A 83 1.57 -1.72 -1.32
C LEU A 83 2.83 -2.12 -0.55
N ASP A 84 4.00 -1.62 -0.94
CA ASP A 84 5.25 -1.87 -0.19
C ASP A 84 5.18 -1.28 1.22
N GLU A 85 4.59 -0.09 1.37
CA GLU A 85 4.42 0.56 2.66
C GLU A 85 3.44 -0.22 3.57
N LEU A 86 2.31 -0.68 3.02
CA LEU A 86 1.38 -1.56 3.73
C LEU A 86 2.07 -2.87 4.18
N ALA A 87 2.88 -3.46 3.30
CA ALA A 87 3.64 -4.65 3.62
C ALA A 87 4.67 -4.41 4.74
N ARG A 88 5.32 -3.24 4.75
CA ARG A 88 6.24 -2.82 5.82
C ARG A 88 5.50 -2.69 7.16
N LEU A 89 4.39 -1.97 7.18
CA LEU A 89 3.56 -1.78 8.38
C LEU A 89 3.03 -3.12 8.92
N ALA A 90 2.61 -4.02 8.04
CA ALA A 90 2.18 -5.36 8.44
C ALA A 90 3.31 -6.17 9.10
N ARG A 91 4.56 -6.05 8.63
CA ARG A 91 5.72 -6.69 9.29
C ARG A 91 6.00 -6.10 10.66
N GLU A 92 5.87 -4.79 10.80
CA GLU A 92 6.07 -4.11 12.09
C GLU A 92 5.03 -4.56 13.12
N GLU A 93 3.76 -4.66 12.72
CA GLU A 93 2.72 -5.17 13.60
C GLU A 93 2.94 -6.66 13.93
N GLN A 94 3.37 -7.48 12.96
CA GLN A 94 3.72 -8.88 13.20
C GLN A 94 4.85 -9.00 14.23
N ALA A 95 5.91 -8.21 14.08
CA ALA A 95 7.04 -8.19 15.02
C ALA A 95 6.59 -7.75 16.42
N ARG A 96 5.65 -6.79 16.52
CA ARG A 96 5.05 -6.37 17.79
C ARG A 96 4.27 -7.50 18.45
N ARG A 97 3.42 -8.21 17.69
CA ARG A 97 2.65 -9.36 18.21
C ARG A 97 3.57 -10.47 18.69
N GLU A 98 4.62 -10.78 17.95
CA GLU A 98 5.63 -11.75 18.37
C GLU A 98 6.37 -11.33 19.65
N ALA A 99 6.73 -10.04 19.76
CA ALA A 99 7.35 -9.52 20.96
C ALA A 99 6.40 -9.60 22.17
N ALA A 100 5.12 -9.26 21.99
CA ALA A 100 4.10 -9.41 23.02
C ALA A 100 3.92 -10.89 23.43
N ARG A 101 3.86 -11.83 22.47
CA ARG A 101 3.80 -13.28 22.76
C ARG A 101 5.03 -13.77 23.52
N ARG A 102 6.23 -13.32 23.14
CA ARG A 102 7.48 -13.65 23.86
C ARG A 102 7.45 -13.10 25.29
N TRP A 103 6.98 -11.87 25.46
CA TRP A 103 6.83 -11.23 26.77
C TRP A 103 5.85 -12.02 27.67
N VAL A 104 4.67 -12.37 27.15
CA VAL A 104 3.69 -13.19 27.89
C VAL A 104 4.28 -14.55 28.27
N ARG A 105 5.02 -15.21 27.37
CA ARG A 105 5.67 -16.50 27.66
C ARG A 105 6.73 -16.37 28.75
N ALA A 106 7.63 -15.39 28.65
CA ALA A 106 8.68 -15.16 29.66
C ALA A 106 8.10 -14.84 31.04
N TYR A 107 7.00 -14.07 31.08
CA TYR A 107 6.28 -13.80 32.32
C TYR A 107 5.68 -15.08 32.93
N ARG A 108 5.02 -15.92 32.12
CA ARG A 108 4.48 -17.23 32.54
C ARG A 108 5.55 -18.20 33.04
N GLU A 109 6.71 -18.26 32.38
CA GLU A 109 7.83 -19.14 32.78
C GLU A 109 8.47 -18.72 34.11
N ASN A 110 8.59 -17.41 34.36
CA ASN A 110 9.13 -16.90 35.62
C ASN A 110 8.18 -17.06 36.83
N GLU A 111 6.86 -17.14 36.60
CA GLU A 111 5.85 -17.24 37.68
C GLU A 111 5.21 -18.62 37.85
N ALA A 112 5.65 -19.64 37.09
CA ALA A 112 5.25 -21.04 37.28
C ALA A 112 5.77 -21.64 38.62
N ASN A 113 6.58 -20.89 39.39
CA ASN A 113 6.67 -21.02 40.84
C ASN A 113 5.37 -20.46 41.48
N GLU A 114 4.30 -21.23 41.37
CA GLU A 114 3.01 -21.20 42.10
C GLU A 114 2.12 -19.93 42.09
N SER A 115 2.58 -18.73 41.73
CA SER A 115 1.83 -17.48 41.99
C SER A 115 1.25 -16.76 40.76
N GLY A 116 1.65 -17.08 39.53
CA GLY A 116 1.39 -16.20 38.38
C GLY A 116 0.00 -16.28 37.74
N TRP A 117 -0.63 -17.45 37.74
CA TRP A 117 -1.96 -17.61 37.15
C TRP A 117 -3.05 -16.84 37.90
N ASN A 118 -2.96 -16.79 39.24
CA ASN A 118 -3.88 -16.02 40.08
C ASN A 118 -3.64 -14.52 39.92
N LYS A 119 -2.38 -14.07 39.82
CA LYS A 119 -2.08 -12.64 39.64
C LYS A 119 -2.54 -12.08 38.31
N LEU A 120 -2.44 -12.86 37.23
CA LEU A 120 -2.94 -12.46 35.92
C LEU A 120 -4.48 -12.43 35.87
N SER A 121 -5.16 -13.35 36.57
CA SER A 121 -6.61 -13.28 36.72
C SER A 121 -7.03 -12.09 37.59
N ASP A 122 -6.37 -11.88 38.73
CA ASP A 122 -6.72 -10.84 39.71
C ASP A 122 -6.49 -9.43 39.13
N TRP A 123 -5.43 -9.25 38.32
CA TRP A 123 -5.23 -8.04 37.51
C TRP A 123 -6.35 -7.83 36.48
N ALA A 124 -6.76 -8.88 35.75
CA ALA A 124 -7.82 -8.80 34.76
C ALA A 124 -9.23 -8.59 35.38
N PHE A 125 -9.39 -8.92 36.67
CA PHE A 125 -10.64 -8.81 37.42
C PHE A 125 -10.64 -7.73 38.51
N GLY A 126 -9.57 -6.93 38.64
CA GLY A 126 -9.57 -5.65 39.33
C GLY A 126 -9.24 -5.67 40.83
N GLU A 127 -8.45 -6.62 41.32
CA GLU A 127 -7.91 -6.56 42.69
C GLU A 127 -6.47 -6.01 42.72
N ASP A 128 -6.20 -5.13 43.70
CA ASP A 128 -5.04 -4.24 43.82
C ASP A 128 -3.67 -4.97 43.84
N PHE A 129 -3.11 -5.25 42.65
CA PHE A 129 -1.73 -5.71 42.50
C PHE A 129 -0.95 -4.85 41.50
N GLU A 130 0.35 -4.69 41.74
CA GLU A 130 1.24 -3.89 40.90
C GLU A 130 1.19 -4.39 39.44
N PRO A 131 0.91 -3.51 38.46
CA PRO A 131 0.63 -3.94 37.11
C PRO A 131 1.87 -4.58 36.48
N PRO A 132 1.72 -5.67 35.72
CA PRO A 132 2.83 -6.22 34.96
C PRO A 132 3.35 -5.16 33.97
N PRO A 133 4.64 -5.19 33.59
CA PRO A 133 5.19 -4.23 32.64
C PRO A 133 4.38 -4.23 31.35
N ALA A 134 3.95 -3.05 30.89
CA ALA A 134 3.00 -2.94 29.80
C ALA A 134 3.51 -3.59 28.50
N PRO A 135 2.64 -4.24 27.70
CA PRO A 135 3.01 -4.73 26.38
C PRO A 135 3.47 -3.58 25.47
N PRO A 136 4.26 -3.87 24.41
CA PRO A 136 4.70 -2.85 23.48
C PRO A 136 3.50 -2.09 22.86
N PRO A 137 3.61 -0.76 22.69
CA PRO A 137 2.50 0.07 22.22
C PRO A 137 2.03 -0.37 20.82
N PRO A 138 0.72 -0.26 20.51
CA PRO A 138 0.19 -0.59 19.18
C PRO A 138 0.87 0.21 18.07
N VAL A 139 1.06 -0.39 16.89
CA VAL A 139 1.47 0.37 15.70
C VAL A 139 0.25 1.18 15.23
N GLU A 140 0.36 2.51 15.25
CA GLU A 140 -0.70 3.37 14.71
C GLU A 140 -0.74 3.25 13.18
N PRO A 141 -1.89 2.85 12.59
CA PRO A 141 -2.01 2.76 11.14
C PRO A 141 -1.92 4.17 10.55
N ARG A 142 -0.88 4.44 9.75
CA ARG A 142 -0.84 5.64 8.94
C ARG A 142 -1.83 5.47 7.79
N LEU A 143 -2.86 6.32 7.74
CA LEU A 143 -3.74 6.41 6.58
C LEU A 143 -2.92 6.93 5.40
N VAL A 144 -2.45 6.03 4.55
CA VAL A 144 -1.74 6.42 3.34
C VAL A 144 -2.78 6.74 2.27
N SER A 145 -3.00 8.03 2.02
CA SER A 145 -3.91 8.49 0.98
C SER A 145 -3.23 8.40 -0.37
N ALA A 146 -3.81 7.64 -1.30
CA ALA A 146 -3.40 7.68 -2.70
C ALA A 146 -3.92 8.99 -3.34
N PRO A 147 -3.11 9.71 -4.13
CA PRO A 147 -3.63 10.82 -4.92
C PRO A 147 -4.67 10.27 -5.91
N ALA A 148 -5.83 10.92 -5.99
CA ALA A 148 -6.83 10.58 -6.99
C ALA A 148 -6.25 10.83 -8.40
N PRO A 149 -6.55 9.98 -9.40
CA PRO A 149 -6.19 10.27 -10.77
C PRO A 149 -6.82 11.61 -11.17
N VAL A 150 -6.00 12.50 -11.74
CA VAL A 150 -6.49 13.79 -12.23
C VAL A 150 -7.29 13.51 -13.50
N PRO A 151 -8.60 13.79 -13.56
CA PRO A 151 -9.31 13.68 -14.82
C PRO A 151 -8.77 14.79 -15.74
N ALA A 152 -8.03 14.41 -16.78
CA ALA A 152 -7.71 15.34 -17.86
C ALA A 152 -9.03 15.90 -18.41
N ALA A 153 -9.20 17.23 -18.39
CA ALA A 153 -10.38 17.88 -18.93
C ALA A 153 -10.48 17.57 -20.44
N ARG A 154 -11.29 16.56 -20.80
CA ARG A 154 -11.51 16.14 -22.19
C ARG A 154 -12.46 17.13 -22.87
N ALA A 155 -11.92 18.24 -23.36
CA ALA A 155 -12.62 19.06 -24.35
C ALA A 155 -12.60 18.32 -25.70
N VAL A 156 -13.55 17.40 -25.89
CA VAL A 156 -13.94 16.97 -27.24
C VAL A 156 -14.83 18.08 -27.81
N ASN A 157 -14.22 19.12 -28.36
CA ASN A 157 -14.95 20.09 -29.19
C ASN A 157 -15.23 19.46 -30.56
N GLY A 158 -16.17 18.51 -30.57
CA GLY A 158 -16.83 18.00 -31.76
C GLY A 158 -18.10 18.82 -32.02
N ALA A 159 -17.95 20.02 -32.57
CA ALA A 159 -19.04 20.75 -33.22
C ALA A 159 -18.45 21.50 -34.41
N GLY A 160 -18.65 20.95 -35.61
CA GLY A 160 -18.32 21.55 -36.88
C GLY A 160 -18.93 20.74 -37.99
#